data_AF-A0A158ATW8-F1
#
_entry.id   AF-A0A158ATW8-F1
#
_cell.length_a   1.000
_cell.length_b   1.000
_cell.length_c   1.000
_cell.angle_alpha   90.00
_cell.angle_beta   90.00
_cell.angle_gamma   90.00
#
_symmetry.space_group_name_H-M   'P 1'
#
loop_
_entity.id
_entity.type
_entity.pdbx_description
1 polymer ?
#
loop_
_entity_poly.entity_id
_entity_poly.type
_entity_poly.pdbx_seq_one_letter_code
_entity_poly.pdbx_strand_id
1 'polypeptide(L)'
;MIEELKSFVTVVEEASLTRAAQKLFVTQSAVSKRIQRLEDVLGAQLLDRNSKPPRATALAHRIHEHAVPLLAAFNPSTITSVERLDHGTRRRPK
;
A
#
# COMPACT_ATOMS: atom_id res chain seq x y z
N MET A 1 -9.54 -1.86 3.72
CA MET A 1 -8.46 -2.67 3.10
C MET A 1 -7.36 -1.83 2.45
N ILE A 2 -7.67 -0.80 1.65
CA ILE A 2 -6.62 0.01 0.99
C ILE A 2 -5.73 0.76 1.98
N GLU A 3 -6.32 1.38 3.00
CA GLU A 3 -5.55 2.11 4.02
C GLU A 3 -4.68 1.19 4.88
N GLU A 4 -5.13 -0.04 5.11
CA GLU A 4 -4.35 -1.09 5.77
C GLU A 4 -3.14 -1.50 4.93
N LEU A 5 -3.35 -1.73 3.64
CA LEU A 5 -2.27 -2.09 2.71
C LEU A 5 -1.26 -0.95 2.55
N LYS A 6 -1.72 0.30 2.46
CA LYS A 6 -0.83 1.49 2.46
C LYS A 6 -0.01 1.57 3.74
N SER A 7 -0.65 1.44 4.91
CA SER A 7 0.04 1.45 6.19
C SER A 7 1.10 0.35 6.29
N PHE A 8 0.78 -0.85 5.81
CA PHE A 8 1.74 -1.95 5.75
C PHE A 8 2.94 -1.63 4.84
N VAL A 9 2.70 -1.22 3.59
CA VAL A 9 3.77 -0.91 2.63
C VAL A 9 4.69 0.18 3.18
N THR A 10 4.11 1.27 3.71
CA THR A 10 4.90 2.36 4.29
C THR A 10 5.73 1.90 5.49
N VAL A 11 5.23 0.99 6.33
CA VAL A 11 6.01 0.47 7.46
C VAL A 11 7.18 -0.40 7.03
N VAL A 12 7.01 -1.20 5.97
CA VAL A 12 8.10 -1.99 5.39
C VAL A 12 9.18 -1.09 4.81
N GLU A 13 8.81 -0.05 4.06
CA GLU A 13 9.74 0.94 3.48
C GLU A 13 10.51 1.72 4.55
N GLU A 14 9.82 2.20 5.58
CA GLU A 14 10.42 3.06 6.62
C GLU A 14 11.13 2.27 7.72
N ALA A 15 10.95 0.95 7.76
CA ALA A 15 11.37 0.06 8.85
C ALA A 15 10.99 0.59 10.25
N SER A 16 9.90 1.38 10.34
CA SER A 16 9.51 2.10 11.54
C SER A 16 8.04 2.47 11.53
N LEU A 17 7.29 2.00 12.53
CA LEU A 17 5.89 2.38 12.75
C LEU A 17 5.73 3.89 12.96
N THR A 18 6.69 4.53 13.63
CA THR A 18 6.65 5.97 13.92
C THR A 18 6.86 6.80 12.66
N ARG A 19 7.89 6.47 11.85
CA ARG A 19 8.14 7.19 10.59
C ARG A 19 7.01 6.98 9.58
N ALA A 20 6.47 5.78 9.50
CA ALA A 20 5.31 5.50 8.65
C ALA A 20 4.08 6.31 9.06
N ALA A 21 3.82 6.44 10.37
CA ALA A 21 2.71 7.25 10.87
C ALA A 21 2.88 8.73 10.50
N GLN A 22 4.10 9.27 10.61
CA GLN A 22 4.42 10.63 10.18
C GLN A 22 4.19 10.83 8.68
N LYS A 23 4.68 9.89 7.84
CA LYS A 23 4.54 9.94 6.37
C LYS A 23 3.07 9.83 5.91
N LEU A 24 2.25 9.11 6.67
CA LEU A 24 0.82 8.94 6.41
C LEU A 24 -0.07 9.98 7.09
N PHE A 25 0.50 10.92 7.84
CA PHE A 25 -0.24 11.93 8.60
C PHE A 25 -1.31 11.34 9.54
N VAL A 26 -0.98 10.23 10.21
CA VAL A 26 -1.85 9.56 11.19
C VAL A 26 -1.07 9.25 12.47
N THR A 27 -1.76 8.77 13.51
CA THR A 27 -1.10 8.32 14.73
C THR A 27 -0.42 6.97 14.55
N GLN A 28 0.64 6.70 15.31
CA GLN A 28 1.29 5.39 15.33
C GLN A 28 0.32 4.25 15.71
N SER A 29 -0.61 4.52 16.64
CA SER A 29 -1.64 3.55 17.04
C SER A 29 -2.62 3.25 15.91
N ALA A 30 -2.92 4.20 15.02
CA ALA A 30 -3.72 3.98 13.83
C ALA A 30 -2.99 3.07 12.83
N VAL A 31 -1.70 3.31 12.58
CA VAL A 31 -0.88 2.43 11.72
C VAL A 31 -0.82 1.00 12.29
N SER A 32 -0.55 0.86 13.58
CA SER A 32 -0.50 -0.44 14.25
C SER A 32 -1.83 -1.21 14.14
N LYS A 33 -2.96 -0.55 14.40
CA LYS A 33 -4.30 -1.17 14.24
C LYS A 33 -4.60 -1.56 12.79
N ARG A 34 -4.18 -0.74 11.82
CA ARG A 34 -4.33 -1.02 10.39
C ARG A 34 -3.53 -2.27 9.98
N ILE A 35 -2.30 -2.39 10.44
CA ILE A 35 -1.47 -3.58 10.19
C ILE A 35 -2.07 -4.81 10.87
N GLN A 36 -2.51 -4.71 12.13
CA GLN A 36 -3.17 -5.81 12.82
C GLN A 36 -4.37 -6.34 12.03
N ARG A 37 -5.24 -5.44 11.54
CA ARG A 37 -6.39 -5.84 10.72
C ARG A 37 -5.97 -6.54 9.43
N LEU A 38 -4.87 -6.12 8.81
CA LEU A 38 -4.34 -6.78 7.62
C LEU A 38 -3.83 -8.18 7.96
N GLU A 39 -3.10 -8.32 9.07
CA GLU A 39 -2.62 -9.60 9.59
C GLU A 39 -3.80 -10.56 9.87
N ASP A 40 -4.88 -10.04 10.46
CA ASP A 40 -6.10 -10.81 10.76
C ASP A 40 -6.78 -11.31 9.47
N VAL A 41 -6.90 -10.46 8.45
CA VAL A 41 -7.49 -10.83 7.15
C VAL A 41 -6.64 -11.86 6.41
N LEU A 42 -5.32 -11.75 6.50
CA LEU A 42 -4.39 -12.67 5.85
C LEU A 42 -4.16 -13.96 6.66
N GLY A 43 -4.57 -13.99 7.93
CA GLY A 43 -4.28 -15.09 8.85
C GLY A 43 -2.79 -15.28 9.13
N ALA A 44 -1.98 -14.22 8.99
CA ALA A 44 -0.52 -14.31 9.07
C ALA A 44 0.11 -13.03 9.64
N GLN A 45 1.20 -13.19 10.42
CA GLN A 45 1.96 -12.05 10.94
C GLN A 45 2.89 -11.46 9.88
N LEU A 46 2.80 -10.15 9.73
CA LEU A 46 3.62 -9.34 8.83
C LEU A 46 4.75 -8.65 9.59
N LEU A 47 4.55 -8.37 10.87
CA LEU A 47 5.58 -7.84 11.76
C LEU A 47 5.93 -8.85 12.84
N ASP A 48 7.22 -9.14 12.98
CA ASP A 48 7.75 -9.81 14.17
C ASP A 48 7.72 -8.83 15.35
N ARG A 49 6.85 -9.12 16.30
CA ARG A 49 6.62 -8.31 17.52
C ARG A 49 7.55 -8.67 18.68
N ASN A 50 8.29 -9.77 18.57
CA ASN A 50 9.30 -10.14 19.56
C ASN A 50 10.58 -9.31 19.40
N SER A 51 10.78 -8.75 18.20
CA SER A 51 11.85 -7.79 17.90
C SER A 51 11.51 -6.38 18.42
N LYS A 52 12.50 -5.71 19.04
CA LYS A 52 12.43 -4.30 19.42
C LYS A 52 13.55 -3.51 18.69
N PRO A 53 13.23 -2.70 17.66
CA PRO A 53 11.90 -2.42 17.11
C PRO A 53 11.32 -3.58 16.29
N PRO A 54 9.99 -3.60 16.04
CA PRO A 54 9.33 -4.61 15.21
C PRO A 54 9.95 -4.69 13.81
N ARG A 55 10.09 -5.90 13.28
CA ARG A 55 10.70 -6.14 11.96
C ARG A 55 9.73 -6.81 11.01
N ALA A 56 9.81 -6.48 9.72
CA ALA A 56 9.02 -7.18 8.71
C ALA A 56 9.44 -8.65 8.61
N THR A 57 8.48 -9.56 8.58
CA THR A 57 8.72 -11.00 8.39
C THR A 57 9.14 -11.30 6.95
N ALA A 58 9.66 -12.50 6.67
CA ALA A 58 9.93 -12.92 5.30
C ALA A 58 8.66 -12.89 4.42
N LEU A 59 7.51 -13.24 4.99
CA LEU A 59 6.22 -13.15 4.32
C LEU A 59 5.84 -11.71 3.98
N ALA A 60 6.08 -10.76 4.89
CA ALA A 60 5.85 -9.35 4.63
C ALA A 60 6.64 -8.84 3.42
N HIS A 61 7.91 -9.21 3.28
CA HIS A 61 8.70 -8.78 2.12
C HIS A 61 8.10 -9.30 0.80
N ARG A 62 7.66 -10.56 0.76
CA ARG A 62 6.98 -11.12 -0.42
C ARG A 62 5.66 -10.44 -0.73
N ILE A 63 4.86 -10.13 0.29
CA ILE A 63 3.58 -9.43 0.10
C ILE A 63 3.83 -8.00 -0.38
N HIS A 64 4.86 -7.33 0.15
CA HIS A 64 5.23 -5.99 -0.25
C HIS A 64 5.52 -5.89 -1.76
N GLU A 65 6.26 -6.84 -2.33
CA GLU A 65 6.53 -6.91 -3.78
C GLU A 65 5.26 -6.92 -4.64
N HIS A 66 4.19 -7.55 -4.15
CA HIS A 66 2.89 -7.59 -4.85
C HIS A 66 1.97 -6.41 -4.48
N ALA A 67 2.10 -5.85 -3.28
CA ALA A 67 1.23 -4.79 -2.77
C ALA A 67 1.50 -3.43 -3.45
N VAL A 68 2.77 -3.11 -3.70
CA VAL A 68 3.20 -1.84 -4.33
C VAL A 68 2.52 -1.61 -5.69
N PRO A 69 2.57 -2.53 -6.68
CA PRO A 69 1.92 -2.30 -7.97
C PRO A 69 0.39 -2.22 -7.87
N LEU A 70 -0.23 -2.97 -6.96
CA LEU A 70 -1.67 -2.87 -6.71
C LEU A 70 -2.05 -1.49 -6.18
N LEU A 71 -1.32 -0.95 -5.20
CA LEU A 71 -1.58 0.40 -4.70
C LEU A 71 -1.38 1.48 -5.76
N ALA A 72 -0.40 1.33 -6.64
CA ALA A 72 -0.18 2.24 -7.76
C ALA A 72 -1.36 2.25 -8.74
N ALA A 73 -1.96 1.08 -9.02
CA ALA A 73 -3.15 0.96 -9.87
C ALA A 73 -4.40 1.60 -9.23
N PHE A 74 -4.48 1.66 -7.91
CA PHE A 74 -5.59 2.27 -7.16
C PHE A 74 -5.48 3.80 -7.01
N ASN A 75 -4.48 4.46 -7.62
CA ASN A 75 -4.40 5.92 -7.59
C ASN A 75 -5.55 6.56 -8.40
N PRO A 76 -6.37 7.44 -7.82
CA PRO A 76 -7.50 8.08 -8.51
C PRO A 76 -7.05 8.92 -9.71
N SER A 77 -5.81 9.40 -9.73
CA SER A 77 -5.21 10.12 -10.87
C SER A 77 -5.02 9.26 -12.12
N THR A 78 -4.92 7.93 -11.97
CA THR A 78 -4.86 6.99 -13.11
C THR A 78 -6.23 6.84 -13.79
N ILE A 79 -7.33 7.01 -13.04
CA ILE A 79 -8.69 6.90 -13.55
C ILE A 79 -9.02 8.04 -14.53
N THR A 80 -8.41 9.23 -14.35
CA THR A 80 -8.57 10.38 -15.26
C THR A 80 -7.95 10.16 -16.66
N SER A 81 -7.06 9.18 -16.83
CA SER A 81 -6.41 8.91 -18.13
C SER A 81 -7.18 7.95 -19.03
N VAL A 82 -8.23 7.28 -18.54
CA VAL A 82 -9.01 6.32 -19.34
C VAL A 82 -10.03 7.01 -20.26
N GLU A 83 -10.40 8.27 -19.98
CA GLU A 83 -11.36 9.03 -20.81
C GLU A 83 -10.76 9.62 -22.11
N ARG A 84 -9.43 9.55 -22.30
CA ARG A 84 -8.77 10.18 -23.46
C ARG A 84 -8.49 9.27 -24.65
N LEU A 85 -8.80 7.97 -24.57
CA LEU A 85 -8.50 7.03 -25.66
C LEU A 85 -9.65 6.82 -26.66
N ASP A 86 -10.82 7.42 -26.46
CA ASP A 86 -12.01 7.10 -27.28
C ASP A 86 -12.48 8.20 -28.25
N HIS A 87 -11.73 9.28 -28.44
CA HIS A 87 -12.04 10.27 -29.48
C HIS A 87 -11.25 10.04 -30.77
N GLY A 88 -11.66 8.99 -31.49
CA GLY A 88 -11.94 9.07 -32.93
C GLY A 88 -10.80 9.44 -33.86
N THR A 89 -9.96 8.46 -34.22
CA THR A 89 -9.25 8.49 -35.51
C THR A 89 -10.25 8.25 -36.66
N ARG A 90 -11.05 9.25 -37.03
CA ARG A 90 -11.75 9.28 -38.32
C ARG A 90 -10.93 10.08 -39.34
N ARG A 91 -10.15 9.34 -40.15
CA ARG A 91 -10.06 9.37 -41.63
C ARG A 91 -10.88 10.51 -42.30
N ARG A 92 -10.44 11.31 -43.29
CA ARG A 92 -9.47 11.20 -44.41
C ARG A 92 -9.13 12.63 -44.93
N PRO A 93 -8.02 12.85 -45.67
CA PRO A 93 -7.87 14.03 -46.53
C PRO A 93 -8.47 13.77 -47.92
N LYS A 94 -9.08 14.82 -48.50
CA LYS A 94 -9.16 15.06 -49.94
C LYS A 94 -8.80 16.50 -50.21
#